data_AF-A0A1G2DPP7-F1
#
_entry.id   AF-A0A1G2DPP7-F1
#
_cell.length_a   1.000
_cell.length_b   1.000
_cell.length_c   1.000
_cell.angle_alpha   90.00
_cell.angle_beta   90.00
_cell.angle_gamma   90.00
#
_symmetry.space_group_name_H-M   'P 1'
#
loop_
_entity.id
_entity.type
_entity.pdbx_description
1 polymer ?
#
loop_
_entity_poly.entity_id
_entity_poly.type
_entity_poly.pdbx_seq_one_letter_code
_entity_poly.pdbx_strand_id
1 'polypeptide(L)'
;MRRVYIIWCARKLTSPMSLKVIAFALLAWELKEAVFVRQVFANMANYKASELFDFWSAAFLHTDFIVQGAVLGVSMLAVLLFWDVLSLRREELVFARNS
;
A
#
# COMPACT_ATOMS: atom_id res chain seq x y z
N MET A 1 13.19 33.97 -1.44
CA MET A 1 11.85 33.34 -1.59
C MET A 1 11.91 31.87 -2.04
N ARG A 2 12.42 31.52 -3.24
CA ARG A 2 12.40 30.13 -3.76
C ARG A 2 13.04 29.07 -2.83
N ARG A 3 14.14 29.39 -2.14
CA ARG A 3 14.81 28.47 -1.19
C ARG A 3 13.95 28.08 0.01
N VAL A 4 13.09 28.98 0.49
CA VAL A 4 12.20 28.73 1.64
C VAL A 4 11.12 27.72 1.26
N TYR A 5 10.56 27.84 0.05
CA TYR A 5 9.58 26.88 -0.48
C TYR A 5 10.18 25.49 -0.67
N ILE A 6 11.43 25.38 -1.13
CA ILE A 6 12.11 24.08 -1.30
C ILE A 6 12.30 23.39 0.06
N ILE A 7 12.77 24.11 1.08
CA ILE A 7 12.96 23.55 2.43
C ILE A 7 11.63 23.16 3.07
N TRP A 8 10.59 23.98 2.87
CA TRP A 8 9.24 23.69 3.35
C TRP A 8 8.64 22.45 2.68
N CYS A 9 8.79 22.34 1.35
CA CYS A 9 8.33 21.17 0.60
C CYS A 9 9.14 19.91 0.98
N ALA A 10 10.46 20.03 1.12
CA ALA A 10 11.32 18.94 1.57
C ALA A 10 10.93 18.45 2.97
N ARG A 11 10.62 19.35 3.92
CA ARG A 11 10.10 19.01 5.26
C ARG A 11 8.73 18.33 5.22
N LYS A 12 7.85 18.76 4.31
CA LYS A 12 6.52 18.14 4.12
C LYS A 12 6.62 16.75 3.48
N LEU A 13 7.56 16.56 2.57
CA LEU A 13 7.87 15.28 1.91
C LEU A 13 8.62 14.31 2.83
N THR A 14 9.41 14.79 3.79
CA THR A 14 10.06 13.95 4.81
C THR A 14 9.13 13.54 5.95
N SER A 15 7.85 13.92 5.92
CA SER A 15 6.91 13.36 6.89
C SER A 15 6.83 11.83 6.68
N PRO A 16 6.92 11.03 7.75
CA PRO A 16 6.90 9.56 7.63
C PRO A 16 5.62 9.06 6.94
N MET A 17 4.51 9.78 7.08
CA MET A 17 3.26 9.48 6.38
C MET A 17 3.36 9.76 4.87
N SER A 18 3.95 10.88 4.46
CA SER A 18 4.17 11.23 3.04
C SER A 18 5.07 10.20 2.36
N LEU A 19 6.14 9.76 3.04
CA LEU A 19 7.05 8.74 2.52
C LEU A 19 6.36 7.40 2.34
N LYS A 20 5.54 6.96 3.31
CA LYS A 20 4.73 5.73 3.20
C LYS A 20 3.76 5.78 2.02
N VAL A 21 3.09 6.92 1.80
CA VAL A 21 2.15 7.11 0.68
C VAL A 21 2.88 7.08 -0.67
N ILE A 22 4.03 7.74 -0.78
CA ILE A 22 4.83 7.73 -2.00
C ILE A 22 5.35 6.33 -2.31
N ALA A 23 5.90 5.64 -1.31
CA ALA A 23 6.38 4.27 -1.45
C ALA A 23 5.23 3.32 -1.87
N PHE A 24 4.05 3.48 -1.28
CA PHE A 24 2.86 2.71 -1.64
C PHE A 24 2.46 2.96 -3.10
N ALA A 25 2.42 4.24 -3.54
CA ALA A 25 2.06 4.59 -4.90
C ALA A 25 3.05 4.04 -5.94
N LEU A 26 4.35 4.09 -5.64
CA LEU A 26 5.39 3.54 -6.52
C LEU A 26 5.28 2.01 -6.66
N LEU A 27 5.14 1.30 -5.54
CA LEU A 27 5.00 -0.16 -5.57
C LEU A 27 3.68 -0.60 -6.22
N ALA A 28 2.59 0.14 -6.00
CA ALA A 28 1.31 -0.11 -6.67
C ALA A 28 1.39 0.13 -8.18
N TRP A 29 2.18 1.11 -8.62
CA TRP A 29 2.45 1.36 -10.04
C TRP A 29 3.22 0.20 -10.67
N GLU A 30 4.28 -0.26 -10.02
CA GLU A 30 5.07 -1.41 -10.47
C GLU A 30 4.21 -2.68 -10.57
N LEU A 31 3.32 -2.91 -9.60
CA LEU A 31 2.36 -4.01 -9.62
C LEU A 31 1.37 -3.94 -10.80
N LYS A 32 0.91 -2.74 -11.16
CA LYS A 32 0.01 -2.54 -12.30
C LYS A 32 0.68 -2.90 -13.62
N GLU A 33 1.97 -2.60 -13.78
CA GLU A 33 2.72 -2.94 -14.99
C GLU A 33 3.11 -4.42 -15.02
N ALA A 34 3.49 -4.99 -13.88
CA ALA A 34 3.98 -6.36 -13.79
C ALA A 34 2.86 -7.42 -13.78
N VAL A 35 1.67 -7.07 -13.27
CA VAL A 35 0.54 -7.99 -13.17
C VAL A 35 -0.57 -7.54 -14.11
N PHE A 36 -0.88 -8.36 -15.11
CA PHE A 36 -2.10 -8.20 -15.90
C PHE A 36 -3.33 -8.54 -15.06
N VAL A 37 -3.76 -7.58 -14.24
CA VAL A 37 -4.87 -7.71 -13.28
C VAL A 37 -6.12 -8.28 -13.96
N ARG A 38 -6.41 -7.86 -15.19
CA ARG A 38 -7.56 -8.37 -15.97
C ARG A 38 -7.47 -9.88 -16.24
N GLN A 39 -6.28 -10.40 -16.50
CA GLN A 39 -6.07 -11.81 -16.78
C GLN A 39 -6.14 -12.65 -15.49
N VAL A 40 -5.66 -12.11 -14.37
CA VAL A 40 -5.83 -12.73 -13.05
C VAL A 40 -7.31 -12.88 -12.70
N PHE A 41 -8.10 -11.81 -12.86
CA PHE A 41 -9.55 -11.88 -12.60
C PHE A 41 -10.30 -12.79 -13.58
N ALA A 42 -9.90 -12.82 -14.86
CA ALA A 42 -10.48 -13.74 -15.83
C ALA A 42 -10.19 -15.21 -15.48
N ASN A 43 -8.99 -15.51 -14.99
CA ASN A 43 -8.63 -16.85 -14.53
C ASN A 43 -9.36 -17.21 -13.23
N MET A 44 -9.50 -16.26 -12.31
CA MET A 44 -10.19 -16.44 -11.03
C MET A 44 -11.67 -16.81 -11.20
N ALA A 45 -12.33 -16.34 -12.26
CA ALA A 45 -13.73 -16.67 -12.56
C ALA A 45 -13.97 -18.17 -12.82
N ASN A 46 -12.92 -18.94 -13.13
CA ASN A 46 -13.01 -20.38 -13.33
C ASN A 46 -12.90 -21.19 -12.03
N TYR A 47 -12.56 -20.55 -10.91
CA TYR A 47 -12.36 -21.22 -9.60
C TYR A 47 -13.56 -21.01 -8.69
N LYS A 48 -13.85 -22.01 -7.86
CA LYS A 48 -14.86 -21.87 -6.80
C LYS A 48 -14.34 -20.98 -5.68
N ALA A 49 -15.25 -20.35 -4.93
CA ALA A 49 -14.90 -19.52 -3.78
C ALA A 49 -14.01 -20.26 -2.74
N SER A 50 -14.22 -21.57 -2.58
CA SER A 50 -13.41 -22.42 -1.70
C SER A 50 -11.97 -22.64 -2.17
N GLU A 51 -11.70 -22.48 -3.46
CA GLU A 51 -10.40 -22.73 -4.10
C GLU A 51 -9.63 -21.41 -4.35
N LEU A 52 -10.23 -20.26 -4.00
CA LEU A 52 -9.61 -18.96 -4.22
C LEU A 52 -8.28 -18.83 -3.47
N PHE A 53 -8.21 -19.32 -2.23
CA PHE A 53 -6.96 -19.24 -1.46
C PHE A 53 -5.83 -20.02 -2.13
N ASP A 54 -6.11 -21.22 -2.63
CA ASP A 54 -5.14 -22.05 -3.35
C ASP A 54 -4.72 -21.39 -4.67
N PHE A 55 -5.67 -20.79 -5.40
CA PHE A 55 -5.38 -20.01 -6.59
C PHE A 55 -4.46 -18.80 -6.29
N TRP A 56 -4.77 -18.01 -5.26
CA TRP A 56 -3.98 -16.84 -4.89
C TRP A 56 -2.58 -17.22 -4.42
N SER A 57 -2.45 -18.26 -3.60
CA SER A 57 -1.15 -18.75 -3.13
C SER A 57 -0.30 -19.32 -4.26
N ALA A 58 -0.89 -20.11 -5.16
CA ALA A 58 -0.19 -20.60 -6.35
C ALA A 58 0.22 -19.45 -7.27
N ALA A 59 -0.67 -18.50 -7.55
CA ALA A 59 -0.36 -17.33 -8.38
C ALA A 59 0.77 -16.50 -7.77
N PHE A 60 0.79 -16.31 -6.44
CA PHE A 60 1.86 -15.60 -5.76
C PHE A 60 3.19 -16.37 -5.84
N LEU A 61 3.21 -17.65 -5.49
CA LEU A 61 4.44 -18.47 -5.48
C LEU A 61 5.05 -18.64 -6.87
N HIS A 62 4.25 -18.57 -7.92
CA HIS A 62 4.70 -18.70 -9.31
C HIS A 62 4.92 -17.37 -10.04
N THR A 63 4.87 -16.22 -9.34
CA THR A 63 5.26 -14.92 -9.91
C THR A 63 6.72 -14.58 -9.67
N ASP A 64 7.26 -13.66 -10.47
CA ASP A 64 8.62 -13.16 -10.33
C ASP A 64 8.89 -12.57 -8.94
N PHE A 65 10.13 -12.72 -8.46
CA PHE A 65 10.56 -12.21 -7.15
C PHE A 65 10.29 -10.71 -6.96
N ILE A 66 10.39 -9.92 -8.03
CA ILE A 66 10.09 -8.48 -8.00
C ILE A 66 8.61 -8.25 -7.66
N VAL A 67 7.70 -9.00 -8.30
CA VAL A 67 6.26 -8.93 -8.05
C VAL A 67 5.94 -9.37 -6.63
N GLN A 68 6.54 -10.47 -6.15
CA GLN A 68 6.36 -10.93 -4.78
C GLN A 68 6.78 -9.86 -3.77
N GLY A 69 7.94 -9.24 -3.99
CA GLY A 69 8.44 -8.14 -3.17
C GLY A 69 7.51 -6.93 -3.18
N ALA A 70 7.00 -6.54 -4.34
CA ALA A 70 6.05 -5.44 -4.47
C ALA A 70 4.72 -5.73 -3.75
N VAL A 71 4.16 -6.93 -3.89
CA VAL A 71 2.93 -7.36 -3.18
C VAL A 71 3.13 -7.29 -1.66
N LEU A 72 4.25 -7.83 -1.15
CA LEU A 72 4.54 -7.80 0.28
C LEU A 72 4.76 -6.36 0.78
N GLY A 73 5.49 -5.55 0.01
CA GLY A 73 5.74 -4.14 0.34
C GLY A 73 4.45 -3.32 0.38
N VAL A 74 3.57 -3.47 -0.62
CA VAL A 74 2.24 -2.82 -0.65
C VAL A 74 1.39 -3.28 0.53
N SER A 75 1.36 -4.59 0.82
CA SER A 75 0.58 -5.14 1.93
C SER A 75 1.06 -4.60 3.28
N MET A 76 2.38 -4.56 3.50
CA MET A 76 2.96 -4.01 4.73
C MET A 76 2.68 -2.51 4.87
N LEU A 77 2.86 -1.73 3.80
CA LEU A 77 2.57 -0.29 3.81
C LEU A 77 1.09 -0.01 4.02
N ALA A 78 0.19 -0.81 3.46
CA ALA A 78 -1.24 -0.69 3.67
C ALA A 78 -1.60 -0.88 5.15
N VAL A 79 -1.04 -1.89 5.82
CA VAL A 79 -1.24 -2.13 7.25
C VAL A 79 -0.68 -0.98 8.08
N LEU A 80 0.52 -0.50 7.77
CA LEU A 80 1.13 0.63 8.48
C LEU A 80 0.34 1.92 8.31
N LEU A 81 -0.14 2.22 7.11
CA LEU A 81 -0.99 3.38 6.84
C LEU A 81 -2.34 3.26 7.55
N PHE A 82 -2.95 2.08 7.53
CA PHE A 82 -4.19 1.82 8.26
C PHE A 82 -4.00 2.03 9.76
N TRP A 83 -2.90 1.52 10.31
CA TRP A 83 -2.54 1.71 11.73
C TRP A 83 -2.30 3.18 12.07
N ASP A 84 -1.58 3.92 11.23
CA ASP A 84 -1.35 5.36 11.41
C ASP A 84 -2.69 6.12 11.44
N VAL A 85 -3.62 5.81 10.52
CA VAL A 85 -4.95 6.43 10.47
C VAL A 85 -5.76 6.12 11.74
N LEU A 86 -5.73 4.88 12.23
CA LEU A 86 -6.40 4.53 13.49
C LEU A 86 -5.78 5.23 14.70
N SER A 87 -4.46 5.35 14.72
CA SER A 87 -3.72 6.00 15.81
C SER A 87 -4.00 7.50 15.86
N LEU A 88 -4.03 8.18 14.71
CA LEU A 88 -4.39 9.59 14.61
C LEU A 88 -5.81 9.87 15.11
N ARG A 89 -6.79 9.03 14.72
CA ARG A 89 -8.16 9.15 15.22
C ARG A 89 -8.26 8.95 16.73
N ARG A 90 -7.43 8.07 17.30
CA ARG A 90 -7.39 7.83 18.75
C ARG A 90 -6.90 9.07 19.50
N GLU A 91 -5.87 9.74 19.00
CA GLU A 91 -5.35 10.97 19.60
C GLU A 91 -6.39 12.10 19.56
N GLU A 92 -7.06 12.32 18.43
CA GLU A 92 -8.13 13.33 18.30
C GLU A 92 -9.27 13.11 19.31
N LEU A 93 -9.68 11.86 19.54
CA LEU A 93 -10.73 11.53 20.50
C LEU A 93 -10.31 11.75 21.96
N VAL A 94 -9.02 11.59 22.28
CA VAL A 94 -8.50 11.87 23.63
C VAL A 94 -8.48 13.38 23.90
N PHE A 95 -8.12 14.20 22.91
CA PHE A 95 -8.17 15.65 23.05
C PHE A 95 -9.60 16.18 23.21
N ALA A 96 -10.56 15.69 22.41
CA ALA A 96 -11.97 16.09 22.49
C ALA A 96 -12.65 15.67 23.81
N ARG A 97 -12.15 14.65 24.50
CA ARG A 97 -12.66 14.21 25.81
C ARG A 97 -12.14 15.05 26.98
N ASN A 98 -11.00 15.73 26.80
CA ASN A 98 -10.32 16.50 27.86
C ASN A 98 -10.53 18.02 27.74
N SER A 99 -11.30 18.49 26.75
CA SER A 99 -11.71 19.88 26.55
C SER A 99 -13.16 20.09 26.97
#